data_AF-A0A964UG63-F1
#
_entry.id   AF-A0A964UG63-F1
#
_cell.length_a   1.000
_cell.length_b   1.000
_cell.length_c   1.000
_cell.angle_alpha   90.00
_cell.angle_beta   90.00
_cell.angle_gamma   90.00
#
_symmetry.space_group_name_H-M   'P 1'
#
loop_
_entity.id
_entity.type
_entity.pdbx_description
1 polymer ?
#
loop_
_entity_poly.entity_id
_entity_poly.type
_entity_poly.pdbx_seq_one_letter_code
_entity_poly.pdbx_strand_id
1 'polypeptide(L)'
;MTDETKGWTRDQMAARAAWELEDGYYVNLGIGIPTLVANHIPEGMMVTLQSENGMLGIGPFPYEDEVDPVAGVKKIIVVMDHNAKDGSPKFIPECTLPLTGAGVVDMIITNLGVFQRPDMESPFRLIELAPGVSAEEVAQKTTAHYETALENA
;
A
#
# COMPACT_ATOMS: atom_id res chain seq x y z
N MET A 1 32.59 0.31 1.27
CA MET A 1 31.58 1.36 1.37
C MET A 1 30.37 0.82 0.65
N THR A 2 29.49 0.12 1.37
CA THR A 2 28.23 -0.35 0.82
C THR A 2 27.36 0.89 0.63
N ASP A 3 26.96 1.14 -0.61
CA ASP A 3 25.94 2.10 -0.95
C ASP A 3 24.65 1.61 -0.28
N GLU A 4 24.40 2.04 0.96
CA GLU A 4 23.15 1.74 1.65
C GLU A 4 22.06 2.49 0.90
N THR A 5 21.37 1.78 0.01
CA THR A 5 20.26 2.31 -0.76
C THR A 5 19.24 2.85 0.24
N LYS A 6 19.10 4.18 0.28
CA LYS A 6 18.13 4.89 1.11
C LYS A 6 16.71 4.47 0.74
N GLY A 7 15.90 4.11 1.74
CA GLY A 7 14.52 3.62 1.53
C GLY A 7 14.40 2.12 1.30
N TRP A 8 13.17 1.63 1.16
CA TRP A 8 12.90 0.21 0.90
C TRP A 8 12.97 -0.15 -0.58
N THR A 9 13.52 -1.32 -0.86
CA THR A 9 13.34 -2.01 -2.14
C THR A 9 11.90 -2.53 -2.29
N ARG A 10 11.50 -2.88 -3.51
CA ARG A 10 10.18 -3.47 -3.77
C ARG A 10 9.92 -4.77 -3.01
N ASP A 11 10.96 -5.58 -2.82
CA ASP A 11 10.85 -6.82 -2.04
C ASP A 11 10.66 -6.52 -0.54
N GLN A 12 11.38 -5.54 0.00
CA GLN A 12 11.19 -5.10 1.40
C GLN A 12 9.80 -4.50 1.62
N MET A 13 9.30 -3.68 0.69
CA MET A 13 7.92 -3.19 0.74
C MET A 13 6.91 -4.35 0.71
N ALA A 14 7.15 -5.35 -0.13
CA ALA A 14 6.28 -6.51 -0.22
C ALA A 14 6.29 -7.36 1.07
N ALA A 15 7.47 -7.59 1.65
CA ALA A 15 7.61 -8.27 2.94
C ALA A 15 6.92 -7.50 4.07
N ARG A 16 7.06 -6.16 4.10
CA ARG A 16 6.38 -5.29 5.07
C ARG A 16 4.86 -5.34 4.93
N ALA A 17 4.36 -5.38 3.69
CA ALA A 17 2.93 -5.55 3.42
C ALA A 17 2.43 -6.93 3.87
N ALA A 18 3.22 -7.99 3.68
CA ALA A 18 2.84 -9.34 4.11
C ALA A 18 2.65 -9.45 5.64
N TRP A 19 3.38 -8.66 6.44
CA TRP A 19 3.18 -8.59 7.90
C TRP A 19 1.82 -8.01 8.31
N GLU A 20 1.15 -7.30 7.43
CA GLU A 20 -0.17 -6.71 7.69
C GLU A 20 -1.32 -7.62 7.24
N LEU A 21 -1.02 -8.76 6.61
CA LEU A 21 -2.04 -9.64 6.05
C LEU A 21 -2.58 -10.60 7.09
N GLU A 22 -3.90 -10.70 7.14
CA GLU A 22 -4.62 -11.75 7.85
C GLU A 22 -5.52 -12.50 6.87
N ASP A 23 -6.01 -13.66 7.30
CA ASP A 23 -6.90 -14.48 6.49
C ASP A 23 -8.18 -13.71 6.09
N GLY A 24 -8.45 -13.69 4.78
CA GLY A 24 -9.57 -12.97 4.17
C GLY A 24 -9.32 -11.49 3.89
N TYR A 25 -8.06 -11.01 3.92
CA TYR A 25 -7.73 -9.65 3.48
C TYR A 25 -7.73 -9.53 1.95
N TYR A 26 -7.99 -8.33 1.46
CA TYR A 26 -7.92 -8.00 0.04
C TYR A 26 -6.94 -6.87 -0.18
N VAL A 27 -5.99 -7.07 -1.07
CA VAL A 27 -4.82 -6.22 -1.18
C VAL A 27 -4.73 -5.69 -2.61
N ASN A 28 -4.73 -4.38 -2.77
CA ASN A 28 -4.50 -3.76 -4.07
C ASN A 28 -3.02 -3.37 -4.17
N LEU A 29 -2.27 -4.08 -5.00
CA LEU A 29 -0.84 -3.93 -5.09
C LEU A 29 -0.50 -3.31 -6.45
N GLY A 30 0.20 -2.17 -6.43
CA GLY A 30 0.61 -1.48 -7.65
C GLY A 30 1.45 -2.36 -8.58
N ILE A 31 1.61 -1.97 -9.85
CA ILE A 31 2.20 -2.81 -10.91
C ILE A 31 3.51 -3.52 -10.48
N GLY A 32 3.48 -4.86 -10.51
CA GLY A 32 4.63 -5.74 -10.26
C GLY A 32 4.88 -6.11 -8.80
N ILE A 33 4.29 -5.39 -7.84
CA ILE A 33 4.37 -5.70 -6.40
C ILE A 33 3.46 -6.85 -5.95
N PRO A 34 2.28 -7.13 -6.58
CA PRO A 34 1.42 -8.23 -6.10
C PRO A 34 2.09 -9.59 -6.07
N THR A 35 2.84 -9.91 -7.11
CA THR A 35 3.56 -11.19 -7.20
C THR A 35 4.64 -11.33 -6.13
N LEU A 36 5.24 -10.22 -5.67
CA LEU A 36 6.25 -10.26 -4.61
C LEU A 36 5.62 -10.52 -3.26
N VAL A 37 4.49 -9.87 -2.94
CA VAL A 37 3.79 -10.06 -1.66
C VAL A 37 3.36 -11.50 -1.48
N ALA A 38 2.88 -12.15 -2.56
CA ALA A 38 2.48 -13.55 -2.53
C ALA A 38 3.58 -14.51 -2.03
N ASN A 39 4.86 -14.20 -2.29
CA ASN A 39 5.99 -15.04 -1.84
C ASN A 39 6.24 -14.97 -0.33
N HIS A 40 5.68 -13.96 0.35
CA HIS A 40 5.87 -13.71 1.77
C HIS A 40 4.64 -14.09 2.60
N ILE A 41 3.57 -14.58 1.96
CA ILE A 41 2.35 -15.05 2.64
C ILE A 41 2.61 -16.46 3.21
N PRO A 42 2.35 -16.71 4.51
CA PRO A 42 2.49 -18.04 5.10
C PRO A 42 1.61 -19.09 4.43
N GLU A 43 2.05 -20.35 4.41
CA GLU A 43 1.22 -21.46 3.95
C GLU A 43 -0.08 -21.56 4.77
N GLY A 44 -1.21 -21.71 4.09
CA GLY A 44 -2.54 -21.86 4.71
C GLY A 44 -3.33 -20.57 4.93
N MET A 45 -2.79 -19.40 4.58
CA MET A 45 -3.52 -18.12 4.60
C MET A 45 -4.13 -17.83 3.23
N MET A 46 -5.42 -17.47 3.18
CA MET A 46 -6.07 -17.03 1.94
C MET A 46 -6.15 -15.50 1.87
N VAL A 47 -5.57 -14.94 0.81
CA VAL A 47 -5.53 -13.50 0.54
C VAL A 47 -5.85 -13.24 -0.92
N THR A 48 -6.70 -12.26 -1.21
CA THR A 48 -6.99 -11.84 -2.58
C THR A 48 -6.08 -10.69 -2.99
N LEU A 49 -5.31 -10.87 -4.07
CA LEU A 49 -4.40 -9.85 -4.59
C LEU A 49 -4.97 -9.26 -5.89
N GLN A 50 -5.07 -7.92 -5.95
CA GLN A 50 -5.47 -7.19 -7.15
C GLN A 50 -4.29 -6.38 -7.68
N SER A 51 -4.18 -6.31 -9.02
CA SER A 51 -3.23 -5.46 -9.72
C SER A 51 -3.95 -4.49 -10.66
N GLU A 52 -3.38 -3.29 -10.86
CA GLU A 52 -3.90 -2.23 -11.76
C GLU A 52 -4.22 -2.70 -13.19
N ASN A 53 -3.60 -3.78 -13.69
CA ASN A 53 -3.79 -4.31 -15.05
C ASN A 53 -4.83 -5.44 -15.17
N GLY A 54 -5.54 -5.76 -14.08
CA GLY A 54 -6.40 -6.94 -14.00
C GLY A 54 -5.95 -7.88 -12.89
N MET A 55 -6.94 -8.52 -12.25
CA MET A 55 -6.82 -9.33 -11.04
C MET A 55 -5.75 -10.44 -11.15
N LEU A 56 -5.01 -10.67 -10.06
CA LEU A 56 -4.08 -11.80 -9.92
C LEU A 56 -4.54 -12.64 -8.71
N GLY A 57 -5.59 -13.44 -8.90
CA GLY A 57 -6.19 -14.22 -7.81
C GLY A 57 -5.37 -15.47 -7.43
N ILE A 58 -5.06 -15.62 -6.15
CA ILE A 58 -4.81 -16.93 -5.52
C ILE A 58 -5.89 -17.12 -4.44
N GLY A 59 -7.12 -17.40 -4.87
CA GLY A 59 -8.29 -17.59 -3.99
C GLY A 59 -9.58 -17.75 -4.81
N PRO A 60 -10.66 -18.31 -4.24
CA PRO A 60 -11.93 -18.46 -4.94
C PRO A 60 -12.55 -17.08 -5.27
N PHE A 61 -13.17 -17.01 -6.44
CA PHE A 61 -13.75 -15.80 -7.03
C PHE A 61 -15.09 -15.43 -6.33
N PRO A 62 -15.41 -14.14 -6.06
CA PRO A 62 -16.77 -13.72 -5.72
C PRO A 62 -17.67 -13.80 -6.97
N TYR A 63 -18.91 -14.28 -6.84
CA TYR A 63 -19.79 -14.54 -7.99
C TYR A 63 -20.16 -13.25 -8.75
N GLU A 64 -20.44 -13.37 -10.06
CA GLU A 64 -20.66 -12.26 -11.02
C GLU A 64 -21.77 -11.27 -10.63
N ASP A 65 -22.57 -11.58 -9.61
CA ASP A 65 -23.70 -10.81 -9.10
C ASP A 65 -23.36 -9.91 -7.87
N GLU A 66 -22.12 -9.90 -7.38
CA GLU A 66 -21.66 -9.10 -6.22
C GLU A 66 -20.68 -7.95 -6.60
N VAL A 67 -20.88 -7.27 -7.74
CA VAL A 67 -19.84 -6.40 -8.32
C VAL A 67 -19.73 -5.02 -7.65
N ASP A 68 -19.11 -4.99 -6.48
CA ASP A 68 -18.15 -3.96 -6.08
C ASP A 68 -16.86 -4.69 -5.67
N PRO A 69 -15.73 -4.53 -6.40
CA PRO A 69 -14.50 -5.27 -6.15
C PRO A 69 -13.92 -5.03 -4.73
N VAL A 70 -14.45 -4.09 -3.96
CA VAL A 70 -14.08 -3.84 -2.57
C VAL A 70 -15.18 -4.18 -1.55
N ALA A 71 -16.37 -4.62 -1.96
CA ALA A 71 -17.42 -4.99 -1.02
C ALA A 71 -17.04 -6.24 -0.22
N GLY A 72 -17.19 -6.19 1.11
CA GLY A 72 -16.85 -7.29 2.01
C GLY A 72 -15.37 -7.40 2.38
N VAL A 73 -14.53 -6.49 1.89
CA VAL A 73 -13.10 -6.44 2.23
C VAL A 73 -12.89 -5.91 3.64
N LYS A 74 -12.07 -6.61 4.42
CA LYS A 74 -11.74 -6.22 5.81
C LYS A 74 -10.73 -5.06 5.90
N LYS A 75 -9.76 -5.00 4.99
CA LYS A 75 -8.68 -4.00 4.95
C LYS A 75 -8.09 -3.93 3.56
N ILE A 76 -7.82 -2.72 3.06
CA ILE A 76 -7.19 -2.42 1.77
C ILE A 76 -5.83 -1.77 2.01
N ILE A 77 -4.78 -2.48 1.62
CA ILE A 77 -3.40 -2.00 1.67
C ILE A 77 -2.92 -1.73 0.24
N VAL A 78 -2.39 -0.54 0.01
CA VAL A 78 -1.77 -0.12 -1.24
C VAL A 78 -0.26 -0.17 -1.09
N VAL A 79 0.43 -0.84 -2.00
CA VAL A 79 1.90 -0.85 -2.05
C VAL A 79 2.38 -0.27 -3.37
N MET A 80 3.20 0.78 -3.30
CA MET A 80 3.68 1.49 -4.49
C MET A 80 4.97 2.29 -4.26
N ASP A 81 5.73 2.55 -5.33
CA ASP A 81 6.74 3.61 -5.28
C ASP A 81 6.08 4.96 -4.94
N HIS A 82 6.71 5.77 -4.09
CA HIS A 82 6.14 7.00 -3.52
C HIS A 82 5.95 8.11 -4.57
N ASN A 83 6.88 8.19 -5.52
CA ASN A 83 6.84 9.12 -6.66
C ASN A 83 6.84 8.32 -7.97
N ALA A 84 6.33 8.91 -9.04
CA ALA A 84 6.45 8.35 -10.38
C ALA A 84 7.89 8.51 -10.92
N LYS A 85 8.17 7.92 -12.09
CA LYS A 85 9.51 7.95 -12.71
C LYS A 85 10.00 9.37 -13.03
N ASP A 86 9.07 10.30 -13.25
CA ASP A 86 9.34 11.72 -13.49
C ASP A 86 9.50 12.54 -12.19
N GLY A 87 9.40 11.90 -11.03
CA GLY A 87 9.49 12.54 -9.70
C GLY A 87 8.17 13.10 -9.18
N SER A 88 7.08 13.06 -9.96
CA SER A 88 5.78 13.56 -9.48
C SER A 88 5.25 12.73 -8.29
N PRO A 89 4.68 13.36 -7.25
CA PRO A 89 4.05 12.67 -6.12
C PRO A 89 2.88 11.79 -6.57
N LYS A 90 2.82 10.57 -6.04
CA LYS A 90 1.67 9.67 -6.24
C LYS A 90 0.66 9.72 -5.11
N PHE A 91 1.08 10.13 -3.90
CA PHE A 91 0.16 10.39 -2.81
C PHE A 91 -0.32 11.84 -2.88
N ILE A 92 -1.47 12.02 -3.53
CA ILE A 92 -2.06 13.32 -3.92
C ILE A 92 -3.42 13.54 -3.23
N PRO A 93 -3.89 14.80 -3.08
CA PRO A 93 -5.15 15.11 -2.40
C PRO A 93 -6.40 14.53 -3.07
N GLU A 94 -6.39 14.44 -4.40
CA GLU A 94 -7.51 13.93 -5.19
C GLU A 94 -6.97 13.16 -6.40
N CYS A 95 -7.47 11.94 -6.60
CA CYS A 95 -7.08 11.13 -7.75
C CYS A 95 -7.62 11.76 -9.04
N THR A 96 -6.75 11.90 -10.03
CA THR A 96 -7.11 12.44 -11.36
C THR A 96 -7.52 11.37 -12.37
N LEU A 97 -7.32 10.09 -12.00
CA LEU A 97 -7.67 8.93 -12.81
C LEU A 97 -8.96 8.28 -12.30
N PRO A 98 -9.71 7.54 -13.15
CA PRO A 98 -10.90 6.82 -12.73
C PRO A 98 -10.63 5.93 -11.51
N LEU A 99 -11.40 6.14 -10.45
CA LEU A 99 -11.25 5.42 -9.19
C LEU A 99 -11.82 4.00 -9.32
N THR A 100 -11.05 3.01 -8.85
CA THR A 100 -11.57 1.64 -8.62
C THR A 100 -12.48 1.59 -7.39
N GLY A 101 -12.31 2.52 -6.45
CA GLY A 101 -13.14 2.74 -5.27
C GLY A 101 -12.73 4.04 -4.58
N ALA A 102 -13.68 4.81 -4.06
CA ALA A 102 -13.41 6.11 -3.44
C ALA A 102 -13.34 6.00 -1.92
N GLY A 103 -12.24 6.48 -1.33
CA GLY A 103 -12.10 6.54 0.12
C GLY A 103 -12.03 5.18 0.81
N VAL A 104 -11.52 4.15 0.13
CA VAL A 104 -11.52 2.76 0.60
C VAL A 104 -10.18 2.28 1.17
N VAL A 105 -9.10 3.04 0.98
CA VAL A 105 -7.72 2.60 1.34
C VAL A 105 -7.49 2.79 2.83
N ASP A 106 -7.04 1.76 3.54
CA ASP A 106 -6.69 1.83 4.97
C ASP A 106 -5.22 2.15 5.20
N MET A 107 -4.35 1.62 4.34
CA MET A 107 -2.89 1.70 4.50
C MET A 107 -2.19 1.87 3.16
N ILE A 108 -1.12 2.67 3.16
CA ILE A 108 -0.24 2.89 2.00
C ILE A 108 1.20 2.61 2.44
N ILE A 109 1.85 1.65 1.80
CA ILE A 109 3.26 1.31 2.01
C ILE A 109 4.03 1.78 0.77
N THR A 110 5.04 2.62 0.98
CA THR A 110 5.92 3.08 -0.09
C THR A 110 7.38 2.84 0.22
N ASN A 111 8.26 3.10 -0.75
CA ASN A 111 9.70 2.98 -0.56
C ASN A 111 10.26 3.98 0.47
N LEU A 112 9.43 4.93 0.94
CA LEU A 112 9.81 5.96 1.91
C LEU A 112 9.23 5.73 3.31
N GLY A 113 8.12 5.00 3.44
CA GLY A 113 7.46 4.80 4.73
C GLY A 113 6.06 4.21 4.62
N VAL A 114 5.38 4.16 5.75
CA VAL A 114 4.01 3.62 5.87
C VAL A 114 3.05 4.69 6.37
N PHE A 115 1.93 4.82 5.68
CA PHE A 115 0.81 5.65 6.06
C PHE A 115 -0.38 4.77 6.40
N GLN A 116 -1.09 5.08 7.48
CA GLN A 116 -2.28 4.35 7.88
C GLN A 116 -3.33 5.32 8.45
N ARG A 117 -4.61 5.04 8.23
CA ARG A 117 -5.70 5.67 8.97
C ARG A 117 -6.52 4.63 9.73
N PRO A 118 -7.08 4.97 10.90
CA PRO A 118 -7.89 4.05 11.69
C PRO A 118 -9.29 3.79 11.09
N ASP A 119 -9.81 4.74 10.31
CA ASP A 119 -11.12 4.66 9.65
C ASP A 119 -11.15 5.62 8.44
N MET A 120 -12.26 5.58 7.68
CA MET A 120 -12.40 6.33 6.43
C MET A 120 -12.61 7.84 6.60
N GLU A 121 -12.95 8.28 7.82
CA GLU A 121 -13.16 9.70 8.16
C GLU A 121 -11.87 10.34 8.69
N SER A 122 -10.94 9.53 9.18
CA SER A 122 -9.67 9.97 9.74
C SER A 122 -8.61 10.29 8.66
N PRO A 123 -7.72 11.26 8.92
CA PRO A 123 -6.58 11.51 8.05
C PRO A 123 -5.61 10.34 8.09
N PHE A 124 -4.86 10.16 7.00
CA PHE A 124 -3.70 9.27 7.02
C PHE A 124 -2.65 9.79 8.00
N ARG A 125 -1.99 8.85 8.66
CA ARG A 125 -0.88 9.09 9.58
C ARG A 125 0.37 8.41 9.09
N LEU A 126 1.48 9.13 9.02
CA LEU A 126 2.81 8.56 8.81
C LEU A 126 3.23 7.85 10.10
N ILE A 127 3.28 6.52 10.06
CA ILE A 127 3.52 5.66 11.23
C ILE A 127 4.89 4.97 11.20
N GLU A 128 5.55 4.91 10.03
CA GLU A 128 6.83 4.25 9.88
C GLU A 128 7.65 4.92 8.77
N LEU A 129 8.96 5.03 8.96
CA LEU A 129 9.92 5.53 7.97
C LEU A 129 10.81 4.39 7.50
N ALA A 130 11.07 4.34 6.19
CA ALA A 130 12.05 3.42 5.65
C ALA A 130 13.49 3.81 6.12
N PRO A 131 14.43 2.86 6.19
CA PRO A 131 15.80 3.12 6.62
C PRO A 131 16.45 4.28 5.87
N GLY A 132 17.02 5.22 6.63
CA GLY A 132 17.69 6.41 6.11
C GLY A 132 16.77 7.51 5.59
N VAL A 133 15.44 7.35 5.60
CA VAL A 133 14.46 8.37 5.18
C VAL A 133 14.06 9.25 6.36
N SER A 134 13.93 10.56 6.14
CA SER A 134 13.43 11.51 7.15
C SER A 134 11.98 11.91 6.88
N ALA A 135 11.26 12.31 7.93
CA ALA A 135 9.90 12.86 7.80
C ALA A 135 9.86 14.11 6.91
N GLU A 136 10.90 14.95 6.93
CA GLU A 136 11.02 16.12 6.06
C GLU A 136 11.06 15.72 4.58
N GLU A 137 11.83 14.69 4.23
CA GLU A 137 11.89 14.21 2.85
C GLU A 137 10.55 13.66 2.38
N VAL A 138 9.85 12.92 3.25
CA VAL A 138 8.51 12.42 2.96
C VAL A 138 7.56 13.59 2.69
N ALA A 139 7.60 14.64 3.52
CA ALA A 139 6.80 15.84 3.33
C ALA A 139 7.11 16.56 2.01
N GLN A 140 8.38 16.65 1.61
CA GLN A 140 8.77 17.26 0.32
C GLN A 140 8.30 16.44 -0.89
N LYS A 141 8.07 15.13 -0.71
CA LYS A 141 7.70 14.20 -1.78
C LYS A 141 6.21 13.81 -1.79
N THR A 142 5.43 14.33 -0.84
CA THR A 142 3.98 14.09 -0.68
C THR A 142 3.20 15.38 -0.90
N THR A 143 2.09 15.32 -1.64
CA THR A 143 1.17 16.48 -1.76
C THR A 143 -0.17 16.25 -1.08
N ALA A 144 -0.53 15.00 -0.75
CA ALA A 144 -1.67 14.68 0.10
C ALA A 144 -1.50 15.21 1.53
N HIS A 145 -2.63 15.47 2.18
CA HIS A 145 -2.65 15.77 3.62
C HIS A 145 -2.46 14.50 4.45
N TYR A 146 -1.56 14.54 5.42
CA TYR A 146 -1.36 13.49 6.42
C TYR A 146 -0.83 14.10 7.73
N GLU A 147 -1.01 13.36 8.83
CA GLU A 147 -0.46 13.68 10.14
C GLU A 147 0.78 12.81 10.44
N THR A 148 1.67 13.26 11.31
CA THR A 148 2.80 12.42 11.76
C THR A 148 2.42 11.71 13.06
N ALA A 149 2.58 10.39 13.10
CA ALA A 149 2.36 9.55 14.28
C ALA A 149 3.50 8.53 14.45
N LEU A 150 4.73 8.98 14.19
CA LEU A 150 5.94 8.20 14.42
C LEU A 150 6.11 8.02 15.93
N GLU A 151 6.03 6.79 16.43
CA GLU A 151 6.49 6.48 17.77
C GLU A 151 8.00 6.75 17.83
N ASN A 152 8.46 7.42 18.89
CA ASN A 152 9.85 7.86 19.02
C ASN A 152 10.81 6.69 18.72
N ALA A 153 11.56 6.82 17.62
CA ALA A 153 12.60 5.89 17.19
C ALA A 153 13.72 5.74 18.23
#